data_AF-A0A7W0FFA8-F1
#
_entry.id   AF-A0A7W0FFA8-F1
#
_cell.length_a   1.000
_cell.length_b   1.000
_cell.length_c   1.000
_cell.angle_alpha   90.00
_cell.angle_beta   90.00
_cell.angle_gamma   90.00
#
_symmetry.space_group_name_H-M   'P 1'
#
loop_
_entity.id
_entity.type
_entity.pdbx_description
1 polymer ?
#
loop_
_entity_poly.entity_id
_entity_poly.type
_entity_poly.pdbx_seq_one_letter_code
_entity_poly.pdbx_strand_id
1 'polypeptide(L)'
;MSSIVPDLKLPLVTVDDAHWQKVHADKAEALEYSIPLREGFQLSTQGFEFVIPDGMDFKAPNIIQIVIGKEQLYAMAYEKGLSLYTLDKTNLVPMYGSKPFEGFWSGMKLIVAIGHLSPPTSELPQPKFTVLWAGVVNIL
;
A
#
# COMPACT_ATOMS: atom_id res chain seq x y z
N MET A 1 25.62 4.74 32.72
CA MET A 1 26.03 4.23 31.39
C MET A 1 24.78 4.11 30.54
N SER A 2 24.81 4.72 29.35
CA SER A 2 23.67 4.97 28.48
C SER A 2 23.12 3.68 27.89
N SER A 3 21.85 3.37 28.14
CA SER A 3 21.16 2.28 27.46
C SER A 3 20.73 2.79 26.09
N ILE A 4 21.32 2.23 25.04
CA ILE A 4 20.92 2.44 23.65
C ILE A 4 19.52 1.84 23.53
N VAL A 5 18.49 2.68 23.52
CA VAL A 5 17.17 2.27 23.02
C VAL A 5 17.34 2.18 21.50
N PRO A 6 17.30 0.99 20.89
CA PRO A 6 17.29 0.90 19.43
C PRO A 6 16.01 1.58 18.97
N ASP A 7 16.15 2.55 18.06
CA ASP A 7 15.09 3.43 17.58
C ASP A 7 13.80 2.63 17.32
N LEU A 8 12.79 2.85 18.18
CA LEU A 8 11.46 2.22 18.18
C LEU A 8 10.60 2.64 16.98
N LYS A 9 11.19 3.35 16.02
CA LYS A 9 10.50 3.86 14.84
C LYS A 9 10.38 2.76 13.80
N LEU A 10 9.14 2.55 13.36
CA LEU A 10 8.85 1.72 12.21
C LEU A 10 9.54 2.30 10.96
N PRO A 11 9.95 1.47 9.99
CA PRO A 11 10.49 1.95 8.73
C PRO A 11 9.48 2.83 8.01
N LEU A 12 9.95 3.88 7.34
CA LEU A 12 9.10 4.79 6.59
C LEU A 12 9.25 4.54 5.08
N VAL A 13 8.13 4.30 4.41
CA VAL A 13 7.99 4.25 2.95
C VAL A 13 7.23 5.51 2.55
N THR A 14 7.79 6.32 1.65
CA THR A 14 7.16 7.56 1.18
C THR A 14 6.69 7.36 -0.24
N VAL A 15 5.39 7.51 -0.51
CA VAL A 15 4.81 7.41 -1.85
C VAL A 15 5.42 8.49 -2.74
N ASP A 16 5.97 8.06 -3.88
CA ASP A 16 6.58 8.93 -4.88
C ASP A 16 6.40 8.37 -6.30
N ASP A 17 6.77 9.18 -7.30
CA ASP A 17 6.72 8.78 -8.71
C ASP A 17 7.79 7.75 -9.09
N ALA A 18 8.96 7.78 -8.45
CA ALA A 18 10.09 6.92 -8.80
C ALA A 18 9.80 5.44 -8.53
N HIS A 19 8.97 5.16 -7.53
CA HIS A 19 8.54 3.82 -7.16
C HIS A 19 7.15 3.45 -7.69
N TRP A 20 6.50 4.36 -8.43
CA TRP A 20 5.20 4.05 -9.03
C TRP A 20 5.38 3.06 -10.18
N GLN A 21 4.91 1.84 -9.94
CA GLN A 21 4.89 0.69 -10.85
C GLN A 21 3.82 0.87 -11.95
N LYS A 22 3.99 1.90 -12.78
CA LYS A 22 3.19 2.15 -13.98
C LYS A 22 4.02 1.90 -15.24
N VAL A 23 3.34 1.80 -16.38
CA VAL A 23 4.02 1.85 -17.68
C VAL A 23 4.48 3.28 -17.91
N HIS A 24 5.80 3.49 -17.89
CA HIS A 24 6.41 4.79 -18.21
C HIS A 24 6.68 4.89 -19.72
N ALA A 25 6.41 6.06 -20.31
CA ALA A 25 6.55 6.28 -21.75
C ALA A 25 8.02 6.19 -22.22
N ASP A 26 8.96 6.49 -21.34
CA ASP A 26 10.41 6.39 -21.54
C ASP A 26 10.96 4.98 -21.27
N LYS A 27 10.10 4.01 -20.92
CA LYS A 27 10.47 2.65 -20.49
C LYS A 27 11.37 2.62 -19.26
N ALA A 28 11.39 3.67 -18.44
CA ALA A 28 12.09 3.62 -17.16
C ALA A 28 11.48 2.52 -16.27
N GLU A 29 12.34 1.70 -15.67
CA GLU A 29 11.93 0.74 -14.66
C GLU A 29 11.69 1.48 -13.34
N ALA A 30 10.53 1.25 -12.73
CA ALA A 30 10.20 1.83 -11.44
C ALA A 30 11.02 1.17 -10.32
N LEU A 31 11.49 1.99 -9.38
CA LEU A 31 12.26 1.54 -8.23
C LEU A 31 11.40 0.71 -7.26
N GLU A 32 12.08 -0.09 -6.45
CA GLU A 32 11.47 -0.86 -5.36
C GLU A 32 12.04 -0.41 -4.01
N TYR A 33 11.19 -0.36 -2.99
CA TYR A 33 11.64 -0.09 -1.63
C TYR A 33 12.31 -1.32 -1.03
N SER A 34 13.27 -1.10 -0.14
CA SER A 34 13.83 -2.14 0.73
C SER A 34 13.86 -1.62 2.16
N ILE A 35 13.19 -2.31 3.07
CA ILE A 35 13.06 -1.91 4.47
C ILE A 35 13.43 -3.07 5.40
N PRO A 36 14.01 -2.80 6.59
CA PRO A 36 14.34 -3.86 7.53
C PRO A 36 13.08 -4.51 8.11
N LEU A 37 13.13 -5.82 8.39
CA LEU A 37 12.07 -6.51 9.11
C LEU A 37 11.78 -5.87 10.48
N ARG A 38 10.52 -5.50 10.69
CA ARG A 38 9.92 -5.01 11.94
C ARG A 38 8.47 -5.52 12.03
N GLU A 39 7.79 -5.22 13.12
CA GLU A 39 6.35 -5.55 13.32
C GLU A 39 5.41 -4.88 12.30
N GLY A 40 5.90 -3.86 11.61
CA GLY A 40 5.20 -3.15 10.55
C GLY A 40 6.06 -2.07 9.91
N PHE A 41 5.43 -1.26 9.06
CA PHE A 41 6.05 -0.06 8.50
C PHE A 41 5.03 1.06 8.32
N GLN A 42 5.51 2.29 8.22
CA GLN A 42 4.70 3.46 7.96
C GLN A 42 4.73 3.80 6.47
N LEU A 43 3.56 4.03 5.89
CA LEU A 43 3.39 4.54 4.54
C LEU A 43 2.99 6.01 4.62
N SER A 44 3.86 6.90 4.14
CA SER A 44 3.57 8.33 4.00
C SER A 44 3.08 8.63 2.59
N THR A 45 1.96 9.32 2.50
CA THR A 45 1.38 9.87 1.26
C THR A 45 1.53 11.39 1.21
N GLN A 46 2.25 11.96 2.19
CA GLN A 46 2.44 13.39 2.30
C GLN A 46 3.16 13.96 1.08
N GLY A 47 2.54 14.94 0.43
CA GLY A 47 3.12 15.62 -0.73
C GLY A 47 2.95 14.87 -2.05
N PHE A 48 2.33 13.69 -2.05
CA PHE A 48 1.98 12.98 -3.28
C PHE A 48 0.58 13.36 -3.76
N GLU A 49 0.45 13.73 -5.03
CA GLU A 49 -0.84 14.07 -5.65
C GLU A 49 -1.37 12.91 -6.49
N PHE A 50 -2.50 12.34 -6.07
CA PHE A 50 -3.18 11.31 -6.85
C PHE A 50 -3.97 11.94 -8.00
N VAL A 51 -3.46 11.79 -9.22
CA VAL A 51 -4.14 12.28 -10.43
C VAL A 51 -5.33 11.37 -10.75
N ILE A 52 -6.54 11.92 -10.70
CA ILE A 52 -7.77 11.23 -11.07
C ILE A 52 -8.34 11.92 -12.32
N PRO A 53 -8.50 11.20 -13.45
CA PRO A 53 -9.05 11.77 -14.67
C PRO A 53 -10.44 12.36 -14.50
N ASP A 54 -10.76 13.35 -15.34
CA ASP A 54 -12.12 13.86 -15.47
C ASP A 54 -13.07 12.75 -15.95
N GLY A 55 -14.31 12.79 -15.45
CA GLY A 55 -15.32 11.77 -15.74
C GLY A 55 -15.29 10.54 -14.82
N MET A 56 -14.36 10.47 -13.85
CA MET A 56 -14.41 9.44 -12.81
C MET A 56 -15.45 9.77 -11.72
N ASP A 57 -16.18 8.75 -11.28
CA ASP A 57 -17.22 8.85 -10.23
C ASP A 57 -16.66 9.00 -8.80
N PHE A 58 -15.34 9.07 -8.66
CA PHE A 58 -14.67 9.29 -7.38
C PHE A 58 -13.64 10.41 -7.50
N LYS A 59 -13.29 11.01 -6.34
CA LYS A 59 -12.39 12.17 -6.25
C LYS A 59 -11.20 11.95 -5.32
N ALA A 60 -11.08 10.77 -4.72
CA ALA A 60 -9.97 10.40 -3.85
C ALA A 60 -9.85 8.87 -3.75
N PRO A 61 -8.66 8.35 -3.41
CA PRO A 61 -8.54 6.97 -2.93
C PRO A 61 -9.35 6.75 -1.65
N ASN A 62 -9.77 5.51 -1.42
CA ASN A 62 -10.49 5.09 -0.22
C ASN A 62 -9.91 3.82 0.42
N ILE A 63 -8.90 3.20 -0.21
CA ILE A 63 -8.32 1.94 0.26
C ILE A 63 -6.82 1.87 -0.05
N ILE A 64 -6.09 1.21 0.84
CA ILE A 64 -4.72 0.74 0.64
C ILE A 64 -4.79 -0.80 0.65
N GLN A 65 -4.35 -1.44 -0.43
CA GLN A 65 -4.27 -2.90 -0.55
C GLN A 65 -2.83 -3.39 -0.49
N ILE A 66 -2.64 -4.55 0.13
CA ILE A 66 -1.36 -5.25 0.22
C ILE A 66 -1.52 -6.63 -0.43
N VAL A 67 -0.74 -6.87 -1.47
CA VAL A 67 -0.70 -8.16 -2.18
C VAL A 67 0.61 -8.86 -1.85
N ILE A 68 0.53 -10.08 -1.35
CA ILE A 68 1.70 -10.95 -1.07
C ILE A 68 1.52 -12.26 -1.84
N GLY A 69 2.40 -12.49 -2.82
CA GLY A 69 2.27 -13.65 -3.72
C GLY A 69 0.95 -13.62 -4.49
N LYS A 70 0.31 -14.79 -4.66
CA LYS A 70 -0.92 -14.95 -5.47
C LYS A 70 -2.21 -14.96 -4.66
N GLU A 71 -2.13 -15.19 -3.36
CA GLU A 71 -3.29 -15.61 -2.54
C GLU A 71 -3.52 -14.77 -1.29
N GLN A 72 -2.56 -13.93 -0.91
CA GLN A 72 -2.66 -13.13 0.29
C GLN A 72 -2.96 -11.69 -0.10
N LEU A 73 -4.19 -11.27 0.14
CA LEU A 73 -4.63 -9.90 -0.03
C LEU A 73 -5.12 -9.33 1.29
N TYR A 74 -4.59 -8.18 1.65
CA TYR A 74 -4.98 -7.42 2.83
C TYR A 74 -5.33 -5.99 2.45
N ALA A 75 -6.09 -5.32 3.30
CA ALA A 75 -6.38 -3.91 3.10
C ALA A 75 -6.56 -3.15 4.40
N MET A 76 -6.45 -1.84 4.30
CA MET A 76 -6.90 -0.87 5.28
C MET A 76 -7.57 0.32 4.58
N ALA A 77 -8.37 1.07 5.33
CA ALA A 77 -9.02 2.27 4.80
C ALA A 77 -7.97 3.36 4.49
N TYR A 78 -8.15 4.03 3.35
CA TYR A 78 -7.49 5.31 3.09
C TYR A 78 -8.39 6.42 3.62
N GLU A 79 -8.01 7.02 4.74
CA GLU A 79 -8.79 8.09 5.38
C GLU A 79 -8.40 9.46 4.86
N LYS A 80 -9.41 10.28 4.53
CA LYS A 80 -9.20 11.66 4.08
C LYS A 80 -8.61 12.49 5.21
N GLY A 81 -7.51 13.19 4.93
CA GLY A 81 -6.83 14.07 5.89
C GLY A 81 -5.74 13.38 6.72
N LEU A 82 -5.66 12.05 6.65
CA LEU A 82 -4.50 11.31 7.13
C LEU A 82 -3.46 11.23 6.00
N SER A 83 -2.18 11.35 6.34
CA SER A 83 -1.08 11.21 5.39
C SER A 83 -0.09 10.12 5.77
N LEU A 84 -0.22 9.55 6.98
CA LEU A 84 0.69 8.53 7.51
C LEU A 84 -0.13 7.33 7.97
N TYR A 85 0.15 6.17 7.39
CA TYR A 85 -0.58 4.93 7.64
C TYR A 85 0.37 3.89 8.22
N THR A 86 -0.02 3.24 9.30
CA THR A 86 0.77 2.13 9.87
C THR A 86 0.25 0.81 9.31
N LEU A 87 1.10 0.10 8.60
CA LEU A 87 0.81 -1.21 8.03
C LEU A 87 1.41 -2.28 8.94
N ASP A 88 0.54 -2.95 9.70
CA ASP A 88 0.90 -3.99 10.65
C ASP A 88 -0.27 -4.98 10.84
N LYS A 89 -0.07 -5.96 11.72
CA LYS A 89 -1.08 -6.97 12.10
C LYS A 89 -2.39 -6.37 12.62
N THR A 90 -2.35 -5.21 13.24
CA THR A 90 -3.54 -4.61 13.88
C THR A 90 -4.42 -3.85 12.90
N ASN A 91 -3.81 -3.30 11.84
CA ASN A 91 -4.50 -2.42 10.90
C ASN A 91 -4.88 -3.11 9.58
N LEU A 92 -4.22 -4.23 9.24
CA LEU A 92 -4.49 -4.97 8.01
C LEU A 92 -5.60 -6.01 8.16
N VAL A 93 -6.64 -5.87 7.34
CA VAL A 93 -7.78 -6.78 7.29
C VAL A 93 -7.66 -7.71 6.09
N PRO A 94 -7.85 -9.04 6.25
CA PRO A 94 -7.82 -9.97 5.12
C PRO A 94 -8.98 -9.73 4.14
N MET A 95 -8.69 -9.86 2.85
CA MET A 95 -9.66 -9.77 1.75
C MET A 95 -9.78 -11.09 0.98
N TYR A 96 -10.93 -11.29 0.33
CA TYR A 96 -11.21 -12.38 -0.62
C TYR A 96 -10.77 -13.78 -0.17
N GLY A 97 -11.06 -14.15 1.09
CA GLY A 97 -10.74 -15.49 1.62
C GLY A 97 -9.31 -15.66 2.11
N SER A 98 -8.50 -14.59 2.13
CA SER A 98 -7.18 -14.59 2.76
C SER A 98 -7.27 -14.96 4.24
N LYS A 99 -6.27 -15.70 4.73
CA LYS A 99 -6.09 -15.91 6.17
C LYS A 99 -5.73 -14.59 6.86
N PRO A 100 -6.02 -14.42 8.17
CA PRO A 100 -5.57 -13.26 8.93
C PRO A 100 -4.09 -12.94 8.71
N PHE A 101 -3.74 -11.66 8.70
CA PHE A 101 -2.36 -11.24 8.54
C PHE A 101 -1.58 -11.59 9.82
N GLU A 102 -0.53 -12.40 9.69
CA GLU A 102 0.27 -12.83 10.85
C GLU A 102 1.50 -11.96 11.11
N GLY A 103 1.84 -11.08 10.18
CA GLY A 103 3.02 -10.21 10.25
C GLY A 103 3.93 -10.36 9.03
N PHE A 104 4.94 -9.49 8.97
CA PHE A 104 5.97 -9.52 7.93
C PHE A 104 7.06 -10.56 8.26
N TRP A 105 7.75 -11.07 7.24
CA TRP A 105 8.92 -11.95 7.39
C TRP A 105 10.05 -11.53 6.45
N SER A 106 11.30 -11.82 6.83
CA SER A 106 12.48 -11.49 6.02
C SER A 106 12.45 -12.21 4.67
N GLY A 107 12.81 -11.50 3.61
CA GLY A 107 12.70 -11.95 2.22
C GLY A 107 11.30 -11.84 1.61
N MET A 108 10.32 -11.30 2.35
CA MET A 108 8.99 -11.05 1.79
C MET A 108 9.04 -9.92 0.75
N LYS A 109 8.41 -10.17 -0.40
CA LYS A 109 8.12 -9.16 -1.41
C LYS A 109 6.61 -8.92 -1.47
N LEU A 110 6.20 -7.66 -1.40
CA LEU A 110 4.79 -7.26 -1.41
C LEU A 110 4.54 -6.07 -2.32
N ILE A 111 3.31 -5.96 -2.81
CA ILE A 111 2.81 -4.81 -3.54
C ILE A 111 1.92 -4.00 -2.61
N VAL A 112 2.19 -2.70 -2.51
CA VAL A 112 1.31 -1.72 -1.87
C VAL A 112 0.57 -0.98 -2.98
N ALA A 113 -0.76 -1.10 -3.03
CA ALA A 113 -1.59 -0.41 -4.00
C ALA A 113 -2.54 0.57 -3.29
N ILE A 114 -2.51 1.84 -3.68
CA ILE A 114 -3.43 2.88 -3.20
C ILE A 114 -4.40 3.17 -4.33
N GLY A 115 -5.69 3.18 -4.01
CA GLY A 115 -6.69 3.40 -5.04
C GLY A 115 -8.10 3.57 -4.49
N HIS A 116 -9.05 3.43 -5.40
CA HIS A 116 -10.47 3.54 -5.11
C HIS A 116 -11.17 2.21 -5.38
N LEU A 117 -11.75 1.61 -4.34
CA LEU A 117 -12.61 0.44 -4.44
C LEU A 117 -14.06 0.89 -4.58
N SER A 118 -14.63 0.74 -5.77
CA SER A 118 -16.04 0.95 -6.02
C SER A 118 -16.85 -0.30 -5.65
N PRO A 119 -18.04 -0.13 -5.04
CA PRO A 119 -18.89 -1.26 -4.69
C PRO A 119 -19.40 -1.98 -5.96
N PRO A 120 -19.86 -3.23 -5.84
CA PRO A 120 -20.56 -3.92 -6.90
C PRO A 120 -21.78 -3.12 -7.37
N THR A 121 -22.08 -3.20 -8.66
CA THR A 121 -23.29 -2.68 -9.27
C THR A 121 -24.03 -3.81 -10.00
N SER A 122 -25.24 -3.54 -10.49
CA SER A 122 -25.99 -4.50 -11.32
C SER A 122 -25.26 -4.88 -12.61
N GLU A 123 -24.43 -3.98 -13.15
CA GLU A 123 -23.65 -4.20 -14.38
C GLU A 123 -22.27 -4.82 -14.10
N LEU A 124 -21.69 -4.49 -12.93
CA LEU A 124 -20.41 -5.01 -12.45
C LEU A 124 -20.63 -5.70 -11.09
N PRO A 125 -20.98 -7.00 -11.07
CA PRO A 125 -21.33 -7.70 -9.83
C PRO A 125 -20.14 -7.92 -8.90
N GLN A 126 -18.92 -7.57 -9.31
CA GLN A 126 -17.72 -7.60 -8.49
C GLN A 126 -17.25 -6.18 -8.16
N PRO A 127 -16.71 -5.93 -6.95
CA PRO A 127 -16.09 -4.65 -6.64
C PRO A 127 -14.99 -4.32 -7.64
N LYS A 128 -14.95 -3.07 -8.11
CA LYS A 128 -13.91 -2.60 -9.03
C LYS A 128 -12.86 -1.83 -8.25
N PHE A 129 -11.64 -2.34 -8.23
CA PHE A 129 -10.50 -1.61 -7.68
C PHE A 129 -9.79 -0.82 -8.79
N THR A 130 -9.80 0.51 -8.67
CA THR A 130 -9.08 1.42 -9.56
C THR A 130 -7.80 1.86 -8.87
N VAL A 131 -6.65 1.43 -9.40
CA VAL A 131 -5.33 1.75 -8.85
C VAL A 131 -4.95 3.18 -9.23
N LEU A 132 -4.55 3.98 -8.24
CA LEU A 132 -4.02 5.33 -8.44
C LEU A 132 -2.50 5.39 -8.22
N TRP A 133 -1.97 4.51 -7.38
CA TRP A 133 -0.55 4.30 -7.20
C TRP A 133 -0.29 2.86 -6.80
N ALA A 134 0.83 2.28 -7.24
CA ALA A 134 1.28 0.98 -6.77
C ALA A 134 2.80 0.99 -6.65
N GLY A 135 3.32 0.49 -5.53
CA GLY A 135 4.75 0.34 -5.27
C GLY A 135 5.07 -1.06 -4.79
N VAL A 136 6.33 -1.45 -4.93
CA VAL A 136 6.85 -2.75 -4.47
C VAL A 136 7.76 -2.53 -3.27
N VAL A 137 7.55 -3.32 -2.23
CA VAL A 137 8.35 -3.27 -0.98
C VAL A 137 8.97 -4.64 -0.73
N ASN A 138 10.28 -4.63 -0.50
CA ASN A 138 11.06 -5.80 -0.10
C ASN A 138 11.37 -5.68 1.40
N ILE A 139 11.01 -6.71 2.17
CA ILE A 139 11.35 -6.84 3.59
C ILE A 139 12.69 -7.57 3.69
N LEU A 140 13.70 -6.89 4.22
CA LEU A 140 15.06 -7.41 4.40
C LEU A 140 15.18 -8.19 5.71
#